data_AF-A0A2T4RXZ0-F1
#
_entry.id   AF-A0A2T4RXZ0-F1
#
_cell.length_a   1.000
_cell.length_b   1.000
_cell.length_c   1.000
_cell.angle_alpha   90.00
_cell.angle_beta   90.00
_cell.angle_gamma   90.00
#
_symmetry.space_group_name_H-M   'P 1'
#
loop_
_entity.id
_entity.type
_entity.pdbx_description
1 polymer ?
#
loop_
_entity_poly.entity_id
_entity_poly.type
_entity_poly.pdbx_seq_one_letter_code
_entity_poly.pdbx_strand_id
1 'polypeptide(L)'
;VYTSADPVLQIAAHEDIIPLEELYDICEKVRELTKDPKYLIGRIIARPYVGEPGNFTRTSNRHDYALKPCGRTVMNELKDNGYDVIAIGKINDIYDGEGVTKAVRTKNNMDGMDQLVEVVKHDFTGLSFLNLVDF
;
A
#
# COMPACT_ATOMS: atom_id res chain seq x y z
N VAL A 1 -1.25 -13.47 -14.45
CA VAL A 1 -1.78 -13.20 -13.09
C VAL A 1 -1.15 -14.20 -12.12
N TYR A 2 -0.76 -13.77 -10.92
CA TYR A 2 -0.20 -14.63 -9.87
C TYR A 2 -0.52 -14.06 -8.46
N THR A 3 -0.22 -14.81 -7.40
CA THR A 3 -0.46 -14.43 -5.99
C THR A 3 0.76 -14.74 -5.11
N SER A 4 0.70 -14.46 -3.81
CA SER A 4 1.70 -14.83 -2.79
C SER A 4 1.00 -15.41 -1.56
N ALA A 5 1.71 -15.54 -0.43
CA ALA A 5 1.10 -15.99 0.82
C ALA A 5 0.12 -14.96 1.43
N ASP A 6 0.32 -13.67 1.13
CA ASP A 6 -0.61 -12.61 1.48
C ASP A 6 -1.84 -12.61 0.57
N PRO A 7 -3.00 -12.07 1.02
CA PRO A 7 -4.20 -11.97 0.20
C PRO A 7 -4.06 -10.87 -0.87
N VAL A 8 -3.22 -11.12 -1.87
CA VAL A 8 -2.93 -10.20 -2.98
C VAL A 8 -3.09 -10.87 -4.34
N LEU A 9 -3.45 -10.11 -5.36
CA LEU A 9 -3.45 -10.56 -6.74
C LEU A 9 -2.58 -9.62 -7.56
N GLN A 10 -1.62 -10.19 -8.29
CA GLN A 10 -0.61 -9.46 -9.02
C GLN A 10 -0.78 -9.69 -10.54
N ILE A 11 -0.77 -8.60 -11.30
CA ILE A 11 -0.94 -8.61 -12.75
C ILE A 11 0.33 -8.06 -13.37
N ALA A 12 1.14 -8.93 -13.97
CA ALA A 12 2.35 -8.54 -14.69
C ALA A 12 2.08 -8.49 -16.19
N ALA A 13 2.54 -7.41 -16.82
CA ALA A 13 2.45 -7.23 -18.26
C ALA A 13 3.68 -6.47 -18.77
N HIS A 14 4.12 -6.80 -19.98
CA HIS A 14 5.22 -6.10 -20.62
C HIS A 14 4.74 -4.75 -21.15
N GLU A 15 5.43 -3.66 -20.82
CA GLU A 15 4.97 -2.29 -21.14
C GLU A 15 4.81 -2.05 -22.67
N ASP A 16 5.65 -2.68 -23.50
CA ASP A 16 5.54 -2.60 -24.97
C ASP A 16 4.37 -3.41 -25.57
N ILE A 17 3.74 -4.31 -24.79
CA ILE A 17 2.64 -5.16 -25.26
C ILE A 17 1.31 -4.65 -24.71
N ILE A 18 1.26 -4.36 -23.41
CA ILE A 18 0.09 -3.79 -22.74
C ILE A 18 0.54 -2.45 -22.14
N PRO A 19 0.09 -1.32 -22.73
CA PRO A 19 0.40 0.00 -22.21
C PRO A 19 0.00 0.14 -20.74
N LEU A 20 0.73 1.00 -20.01
CA LEU A 20 0.51 1.19 -18.57
C LEU A 20 -0.94 1.58 -18.23
N GLU A 21 -1.54 2.47 -19.00
CA GLU A 21 -2.93 2.90 -18.78
C GLU A 21 -3.91 1.74 -18.88
N GLU A 22 -3.69 0.82 -19.85
CA GLU A 22 -4.51 -0.37 -20.00
C GLU A 22 -4.28 -1.36 -18.84
N LEU A 23 -3.01 -1.56 -18.43
CA LEU A 23 -2.71 -2.40 -17.26
C LEU A 23 -3.37 -1.86 -15.99
N TYR A 24 -3.38 -0.54 -15.80
CA TYR A 24 -4.04 0.11 -14.67
C TYR A 24 -5.56 -0.07 -14.71
N ASP A 25 -6.20 0.17 -15.87
CA ASP A 25 -7.63 -0.08 -16.07
C ASP A 25 -8.02 -1.55 -15.82
N ILE A 26 -7.20 -2.50 -16.27
CA ILE A 26 -7.38 -3.94 -15.96
C ILE A 26 -7.33 -4.17 -14.44
N CYS A 27 -6.34 -3.59 -13.75
CA CYS A 27 -6.22 -3.76 -12.31
C CYS A 27 -7.40 -3.16 -11.54
N GLU A 28 -7.92 -2.00 -11.97
CA GLU A 28 -9.13 -1.37 -11.39
C GLU A 28 -10.37 -2.25 -11.58
N LYS A 29 -10.58 -2.79 -12.79
CA LYS A 29 -11.69 -3.71 -13.05
C LYS A 29 -11.60 -4.97 -12.19
N VAL A 30 -10.39 -5.54 -12.05
CA VAL A 30 -10.16 -6.70 -11.18
C VAL A 30 -10.37 -6.34 -9.71
N ARG A 31 -10.02 -5.13 -9.28
CA ARG A 31 -10.29 -4.65 -7.92
C ARG A 31 -11.78 -4.63 -7.63
N GLU A 32 -12.62 -4.18 -8.55
CA GLU A 32 -14.08 -4.20 -8.37
C GLU A 32 -14.62 -5.63 -8.26
N LEU A 33 -14.15 -6.55 -9.11
CA LEU A 33 -14.58 -7.96 -9.08
C LEU A 33 -14.19 -8.67 -7.77
N THR A 34 -13.08 -8.26 -7.16
CA THR A 34 -12.52 -8.90 -5.94
C THR A 34 -13.01 -8.25 -4.64
N LYS A 35 -14.03 -7.38 -4.70
CA LYS A 35 -14.75 -6.90 -3.51
C LYS A 35 -15.80 -7.89 -3.01
N ASP A 36 -16.21 -8.85 -3.84
CA ASP A 36 -17.14 -9.90 -3.43
C ASP A 36 -16.52 -10.72 -2.27
N PRO A 37 -17.25 -10.96 -1.16
CA PRO A 37 -16.76 -11.74 -0.02
C PRO A 37 -16.19 -13.12 -0.41
N LYS A 38 -16.70 -13.74 -1.48
CA LYS A 38 -16.21 -15.03 -2.00
C LYS A 38 -14.78 -14.94 -2.54
N TYR A 39 -14.39 -13.78 -3.04
CA TYR A 39 -13.11 -13.51 -3.68
C TYR A 39 -12.42 -12.28 -3.06
N LEU A 40 -12.59 -12.09 -1.75
CA LEU A 40 -12.09 -10.92 -1.06
C LEU A 40 -10.55 -10.93 -1.05
N ILE A 41 -9.96 -10.10 -1.90
CA ILE A 41 -8.50 -9.92 -2.00
C ILE A 41 -8.15 -8.57 -1.38
N GLY A 42 -7.13 -8.52 -0.52
CA GLY A 42 -6.73 -7.30 0.17
C GLY A 42 -6.15 -6.25 -0.78
N ARG A 43 -5.37 -6.67 -1.79
CA ARG A 43 -4.70 -5.75 -2.72
C ARG A 43 -4.53 -6.32 -4.13
N ILE A 44 -4.82 -5.52 -5.14
CA ILE A 44 -4.43 -5.78 -6.53
C ILE A 44 -3.16 -4.99 -6.83
N ILE A 45 -2.16 -5.59 -7.48
CA ILE A 45 -0.87 -4.94 -7.75
C ILE A 45 -0.53 -5.04 -9.24
N ALA A 46 -0.41 -3.89 -9.90
CA ALA A 46 0.17 -3.78 -11.23
C ALA A 46 1.69 -4.02 -11.15
N ARG A 47 2.19 -4.95 -11.97
CA ARG A 47 3.60 -5.35 -12.04
C ARG A 47 4.13 -5.20 -13.46
N PRO A 48 4.21 -3.97 -13.98
CA PRO A 48 4.79 -3.75 -15.30
C PRO A 48 6.27 -4.15 -15.32
N TYR A 49 6.71 -4.65 -16.47
CA TYR A 49 8.10 -5.02 -16.70
C TYR A 49 8.51 -4.71 -18.14
N VAL A 50 9.82 -4.64 -18.35
CA VAL A 50 10.45 -4.42 -19.65
C VAL A 50 11.60 -5.41 -19.84
N GLY A 51 12.15 -5.47 -21.06
CA GLY A 51 13.32 -6.27 -21.40
C GLY A 51 12.97 -7.40 -22.37
N GLU A 52 13.80 -8.43 -22.38
CA GLU A 52 13.70 -9.52 -23.35
C GLU A 52 13.88 -10.87 -22.68
N PRO A 53 13.55 -12.00 -23.35
CA PRO A 53 13.74 -13.33 -22.78
C PRO A 53 15.16 -13.53 -22.24
N GLY A 54 15.25 -13.81 -20.94
CA GLY A 54 16.53 -13.95 -20.21
C GLY A 54 16.99 -12.70 -19.47
N ASN A 55 16.37 -11.53 -19.70
CA ASN A 55 16.72 -10.27 -19.04
C ASN A 55 15.50 -9.36 -18.80
N PHE A 56 14.48 -9.88 -18.12
CA PHE A 56 13.31 -9.09 -17.74
C PHE A 56 13.53 -8.32 -16.44
N THR A 57 13.14 -7.04 -16.42
CA THR A 57 13.25 -6.16 -15.26
C THR A 57 11.91 -5.52 -14.95
N ARG A 58 11.48 -5.58 -13.68
CA ARG A 58 10.30 -4.84 -13.20
C ARG A 58 10.59 -3.36 -13.15
N THR A 59 9.64 -2.54 -13.59
CA THR A 59 9.81 -1.08 -13.59
C THR A 59 9.33 -0.47 -12.28
N SER A 60 9.59 0.83 -12.10
CA SER A 60 9.05 1.63 -11.00
C SER A 60 7.57 2.00 -11.17
N ASN A 61 6.95 1.67 -12.31
CA ASN A 61 5.54 1.97 -12.63
C ASN A 61 4.55 1.03 -11.90
N ARG A 62 4.99 0.47 -10.77
CA ARG A 62 4.15 -0.33 -9.90
C ARG A 62 3.02 0.55 -9.35
N HIS A 63 1.80 0.03 -9.43
CA HIS A 63 0.63 0.64 -8.79
C HIS A 63 -0.13 -0.40 -7.96
N ASP A 64 -0.65 0.02 -6.82
CA ASP A 64 -1.31 -0.86 -5.85
C ASP A 64 -2.73 -0.36 -5.59
N TYR A 65 -3.71 -1.25 -5.69
CA TYR A 65 -5.13 -0.99 -5.44
C TYR A 65 -5.57 -1.74 -4.19
N ALA A 66 -5.53 -1.05 -3.05
CA ALA A 66 -5.91 -1.61 -1.76
C ALA A 66 -7.42 -1.52 -1.54
N LEU A 67 -7.94 -2.39 -0.66
CA LEU A 67 -9.24 -2.14 -0.05
C LEU A 67 -9.10 -1.05 1.00
N LYS A 68 -9.96 -0.05 0.93
CA LYS A 68 -10.23 0.79 2.09
C LYS A 68 -10.80 -0.06 3.23
N PRO A 69 -10.54 0.30 4.49
CA PRO A 69 -11.21 -0.32 5.63
C PRO A 69 -12.74 -0.36 5.42
N CYS A 70 -13.40 -1.45 5.83
CA CYS A 70 -14.85 -1.68 5.63
C CYS A 70 -15.76 -0.72 6.41
N GLY A 71 -15.22 0.36 6.97
CA GLY A 71 -15.91 1.38 7.76
C GLY A 71 -14.92 2.43 8.24
N ARG A 72 -15.46 3.50 8.85
CA ARG A 72 -14.63 4.54 9.47
C ARG A 72 -13.81 3.96 10.61
N THR A 73 -12.53 4.29 10.62
CA THR A 73 -11.58 3.85 11.65
C THR A 73 -11.39 4.92 12.72
N VAL A 74 -10.80 4.56 13.86
CA VAL A 74 -10.40 5.54 14.87
C VAL A 74 -9.41 6.58 14.30
N MET A 75 -8.57 6.20 13.33
CA MET A 75 -7.68 7.13 12.65
C MET A 75 -8.46 8.21 11.88
N ASN A 76 -9.58 7.84 11.24
CA ASN A 76 -10.46 8.82 10.59
C ASN A 76 -11.04 9.80 11.62
N GLU A 77 -11.52 9.30 12.75
CA GLU A 77 -12.09 10.16 13.80
C GLU A 77 -11.03 11.11 14.39
N LEU A 78 -9.81 10.63 14.63
CA LEU A 78 -8.71 11.48 15.11
C LEU A 78 -8.39 12.62 14.13
N LYS A 79 -8.19 12.28 12.86
CA LYS A 79 -7.90 13.24 11.79
C LYS A 79 -9.01 14.28 11.65
N ASP A 80 -10.27 13.85 11.64
CA ASP A 80 -11.43 14.74 11.46
C ASP A 80 -11.62 15.69 12.66
N ASN A 81 -11.11 15.33 13.84
CA ASN A 81 -11.10 16.18 15.04
C ASN A 81 -9.80 16.99 15.21
N GLY A 82 -8.94 17.05 14.19
CA GLY A 82 -7.73 17.87 14.18
C GLY A 82 -6.55 17.29 14.97
N TYR A 83 -6.59 16.00 15.32
CA TYR A 83 -5.44 15.32 15.92
C TYR A 83 -4.46 14.82 14.85
N ASP A 84 -3.19 14.77 15.21
CA ASP A 84 -2.15 14.20 14.37
C ASP A 84 -2.27 12.67 14.31
N VAL A 85 -2.21 12.12 13.11
CA VAL A 85 -2.12 10.66 12.87
C VAL A 85 -0.91 10.40 11.98
N ILE A 86 0.18 9.97 12.62
CA ILE A 86 1.49 9.76 11.99
C ILE A 86 1.68 8.26 11.76
N ALA A 87 1.56 7.84 10.51
CA ALA A 87 1.73 6.45 10.09
C ALA A 87 3.21 6.18 9.72
N ILE A 88 3.84 5.21 10.37
CA ILE A 88 5.24 4.83 10.15
C ILE A 88 5.31 3.41 9.58
N GLY A 89 6.09 3.25 8.52
CA GLY A 89 6.24 1.99 7.79
C GLY A 89 5.03 1.65 6.94
N LYS A 90 4.47 0.44 7.11
CA LYS A 90 3.37 -0.07 6.28
C LYS A 90 1.97 0.38 6.70
N ILE A 91 1.82 1.13 7.78
CA ILE A 91 0.51 1.57 8.28
C ILE A 91 -0.29 2.33 7.22
N ASN A 92 0.33 3.30 6.52
CA ASN A 92 -0.38 4.05 5.48
C ASN A 92 -0.89 3.14 4.35
N ASP A 93 -0.07 2.16 3.93
CA ASP A 93 -0.46 1.20 2.89
C ASP A 93 -1.61 0.30 3.38
N ILE A 94 -1.57 -0.16 4.63
CA ILE A 94 -2.57 -1.06 5.24
C ILE A 94 -3.95 -0.40 5.30
N TYR A 95 -4.00 0.87 5.68
CA TYR A 95 -5.25 1.62 5.82
C TYR A 95 -5.62 2.42 4.56
N ASP A 96 -4.90 2.23 3.44
CA ASP A 96 -5.11 2.98 2.19
C ASP A 96 -5.14 4.52 2.40
N GLY A 97 -4.30 5.00 3.32
CA GLY A 97 -4.23 6.41 3.72
C GLY A 97 -5.43 6.94 4.52
N GLU A 98 -6.43 6.12 4.83
CA GLU A 98 -7.60 6.53 5.61
C GLU A 98 -7.19 6.97 7.01
N GLY A 99 -7.59 8.20 7.38
CA GLY A 99 -7.27 8.79 8.68
C GLY A 99 -5.80 9.19 8.87
N VAL A 100 -4.92 9.00 7.87
CA VAL A 100 -3.52 9.41 7.98
C VAL A 100 -3.37 10.92 7.70
N THR A 101 -2.58 11.60 8.53
CA THR A 101 -2.19 13.01 8.35
C THR A 101 -0.75 13.13 7.85
N LYS A 102 0.14 12.23 8.28
CA LYS A 102 1.54 12.15 7.86
C LYS A 102 1.94 10.70 7.70
N ALA A 103 2.62 10.38 6.60
CA ALA A 103 3.15 9.04 6.34
C ALA A 103 4.68 9.08 6.25
N VAL A 104 5.36 8.19 6.97
CA VAL A 104 6.81 8.02 6.99
C VAL A 104 7.14 6.61 6.53
N ARG A 105 7.83 6.47 5.40
CA ARG A 105 8.24 5.17 4.86
C ARG A 105 9.48 4.66 5.59
N THR A 106 9.58 3.34 5.74
CA THR A 106 10.72 2.66 6.36
C THR A 106 11.28 1.59 5.43
N LYS A 107 12.57 1.28 5.58
CA LYS A 107 13.28 0.27 4.79
C LYS A 107 13.33 -1.11 5.46
N ASN A 108 13.43 -1.14 6.79
CA ASN A 108 13.52 -2.33 7.62
C ASN A 108 13.12 -1.99 9.06
N ASN A 109 13.15 -2.97 9.95
CA ASN A 109 12.73 -2.80 11.35
C ASN A 109 13.57 -1.77 12.13
N MET A 110 14.89 -1.72 11.91
CA MET A 110 15.76 -0.77 12.61
C MET A 110 15.47 0.67 12.19
N ASP A 111 15.33 0.91 10.89
CA ASP A 111 14.89 2.22 10.36
C ASP A 111 13.49 2.59 10.89
N GLY A 112 12.59 1.62 11.04
CA GLY A 112 11.29 1.85 11.69
C GLY A 112 11.38 2.35 13.12
N MET A 113 12.31 1.80 13.91
CA MET A 113 12.59 2.29 15.27
C MET A 113 13.23 3.67 15.26
N ASP A 114 14.16 3.94 14.34
CA ASP A 114 14.77 5.26 14.19
C ASP A 114 13.71 6.34 13.86
N GLN A 115 12.82 6.05 12.89
CA GLN A 115 11.73 6.96 12.54
C GLN A 115 10.78 7.19 13.72
N LEU A 116 10.47 6.16 14.51
CA LEU A 116 9.66 6.32 15.70
C LEU A 116 10.32 7.28 16.69
N VAL A 117 11.61 7.10 16.98
CA VAL A 117 12.38 7.98 17.87
C VAL A 117 12.35 9.42 17.37
N GLU A 118 12.51 9.66 16.06
CA GLU A 118 12.40 11.01 15.49
C GLU A 118 10.99 11.60 15.66
N VAL A 119 9.93 10.82 15.47
CA VAL A 119 8.56 11.30 15.70
C VAL A 119 8.34 11.70 17.16
N VAL A 120 8.84 10.94 18.13
CA VAL A 120 8.67 11.25 19.56
C VAL A 120 9.42 12.53 19.98
N LYS A 121 10.43 12.96 19.23
CA LYS A 121 11.14 14.23 19.48
C LYS A 121 10.35 15.47 19.04
N HIS A 122 9.34 15.31 18.21
CA HIS A 122 8.48 16.40 17.76
C HIS A 122 7.25 16.50 18.65
N ASP A 123 6.81 17.72 18.93
CA ASP A 123 5.55 17.95 19.63
C ASP A 123 4.38 17.67 18.66
N PHE A 124 3.49 16.76 19.04
CA PHE A 124 2.28 16.41 18.31
C PHE A 124 1.21 15.96 19.31
N THR A 125 -0.06 16.15 18.97
CA THR A 125 -1.16 15.66 19.81
C THR A 125 -2.02 14.71 18.99
N GLY A 126 -1.99 13.42 19.32
CA GLY A 126 -2.74 12.39 18.60
C GLY A 126 -2.07 11.02 18.67
N LEU A 127 -1.91 10.37 17.52
CA LEU A 127 -1.41 9.00 17.39
C LEU A 127 -0.16 8.93 16.49
N SER A 128 0.90 8.29 16.99
CA SER A 128 1.98 7.74 16.18
C SER A 128 1.84 6.22 16.10
N PHE A 129 1.77 5.67 14.89
CA PHE A 129 1.49 4.26 14.66
C PHE A 129 2.54 3.63 13.75
N LEU A 130 3.35 2.71 14.30
CA LEU A 130 4.42 2.00 13.61
C LEU A 130 4.03 0.55 13.30
N ASN A 131 4.38 0.09 12.10
CA ASN A 131 4.43 -1.33 11.76
C ASN A 131 5.87 -1.76 11.44
N LEU A 132 6.35 -2.79 12.12
CA LEU A 132 7.63 -3.46 11.88
C LEU A 132 7.35 -4.75 11.09
N VAL A 133 7.76 -4.78 9.82
CA VAL A 133 7.28 -5.77 8.84
C VAL A 133 8.21 -6.97 8.65
N ASP A 134 9.46 -6.91 9.13
CA ASP A 134 10.46 -7.96 8.84
C ASP A 134 10.28 -9.25 9.68
N PHE A 135 9.20 -9.38 10.47
CA PHE A 135 8.91 -10.54 11.33
C PHE A 135 8.16 -11.68 10.62
#